data_AF-A0AAD0WYJ3-F1
#
_entry.id   AF-A0AAD0WYJ3-F1
#
_cell.length_a   1.000
_cell.length_b   1.000
_cell.length_c   1.000
_cell.angle_alpha   90.00
_cell.angle_beta   90.00
_cell.angle_gamma   90.00
#
_symmetry.space_group_name_H-M   'P 1'
#
loop_
_entity.id
_entity.type
_entity.pdbx_description
1 polymer ?
#
loop_
_entity_poly.entity_id
_entity_poly.type
_entity_poly.pdbx_seq_one_letter_code
_entity_poly.pdbx_strand_id
1 'polypeptide(L)'
;MTGDQIQNGQSQMMAERIYKESDILDAVDDVIGPDGRPIKDRSSQEAMEDLTDDYTNFPSSSEVNNYINESLSFTGQCNIDEADKDYAYGTMYTRGSMGARRVLATIYQSCDAIDFVMDETTPRLSGVSTRPATLTDGSDFKQRVITNRQAMVNSHGILSQLDKDPEFPSEKCIDTTQRPPVYGYGSRKGLRSREINLFTRGQGVAKNNVQASGIDCSEFISAAFAAEGLKFNKSDRDFNSLTTTSLHYASDNSDSCVKPVEFDLPYSIQSGDIINLKGSHVLMVDTAGPDPLGIRGAAESNSCNSITINDFDFTYIHSGALNNYGPARVSARIHATKRSTMFNNLLAQARTACTRLVQGRASSQKMRSGRFSILRHDSGNPACYYEDYGKLKGEECINQCFGERRLNDGY
;
A
#
# COMPACT_ATOMS: atom_id res chain seq x y z
N MET A 1 65.50 -24.99 16.79
CA MET A 1 64.69 -24.86 18.03
C MET A 1 63.95 -23.54 17.94
N THR A 2 62.75 -23.42 18.56
CA THR A 2 62.07 -22.18 19.05
C THR A 2 62.38 -20.82 18.40
N GLY A 3 61.42 -19.96 18.05
CA GLY A 3 59.98 -19.92 18.33
C GLY A 3 59.50 -18.45 18.39
N ASP A 4 58.26 -18.18 17.99
CA ASP A 4 57.45 -16.93 18.08
C ASP A 4 58.13 -15.56 18.33
N GLN A 5 57.87 -14.57 17.46
CA GLN A 5 56.84 -13.52 17.71
C GLN A 5 56.76 -12.40 16.64
N ILE A 6 55.53 -12.17 16.15
CA ILE A 6 54.83 -10.86 16.01
C ILE A 6 55.33 -9.78 14.99
N GLN A 7 54.32 -9.25 14.23
CA GLN A 7 54.13 -7.89 13.67
C GLN A 7 54.36 -7.54 12.16
N ASN A 8 53.36 -6.78 11.66
CA ASN A 8 53.34 -5.75 10.60
C ASN A 8 53.56 -6.15 9.11
N GLY A 9 52.59 -5.78 8.24
CA GLY A 9 52.70 -6.01 6.79
C GLY A 9 51.47 -5.69 5.92
N GLN A 10 50.86 -4.51 6.07
CA GLN A 10 49.96 -3.82 5.10
C GLN A 10 49.23 -4.66 4.00
N SER A 11 47.94 -4.98 4.17
CA SER A 11 47.09 -5.44 3.05
C SER A 11 45.57 -5.24 3.23
N GLN A 12 45.13 -4.10 3.80
CA GLN A 12 43.71 -3.70 3.80
C GLN A 12 43.55 -2.18 3.65
N MET A 13 43.00 -1.74 2.51
CA MET A 13 41.99 -0.67 2.40
C MET A 13 41.62 -0.44 0.92
N MET A 14 40.34 -0.61 0.59
CA MET A 14 39.54 -0.02 -0.51
C MET A 14 38.49 -1.04 -0.97
N ALA A 15 37.46 -1.23 -0.14
CA ALA A 15 36.18 -1.76 -0.57
C ALA A 15 35.23 -0.56 -0.74
N GLU A 16 34.59 -0.44 -1.90
CA GLU A 16 33.73 0.71 -2.20
C GLU A 16 32.49 0.76 -1.30
N ARG A 17 32.13 1.97 -0.88
CA ARG A 17 31.08 2.20 0.11
C ARG A 17 29.71 2.24 -0.58
N ILE A 18 29.16 1.06 -0.88
CA ILE A 18 27.86 0.92 -1.55
C ILE A 18 26.73 1.43 -0.65
N TYR A 19 26.35 2.70 -0.85
CA TYR A 19 25.14 3.28 -0.28
C TYR A 19 23.90 2.64 -0.92
N LYS A 20 22.94 2.18 -0.12
CA LYS A 20 21.62 1.76 -0.60
C LYS A 20 20.77 2.99 -0.93
N GLU A 21 20.93 3.51 -2.14
CA GLU A 21 19.99 4.48 -2.71
C GLU A 21 18.89 3.77 -3.51
N SER A 22 17.78 4.48 -3.73
CA SER A 22 16.58 4.00 -4.43
C SER A 22 15.99 5.07 -5.35
N ASP A 23 16.83 6.01 -5.79
CA ASP A 23 16.45 7.20 -6.55
C ASP A 23 16.92 7.03 -8.01
N ILE A 24 16.09 7.43 -8.99
CA ILE A 24 16.35 7.26 -10.42
C ILE A 24 15.79 8.44 -11.22
N LEU A 25 16.48 8.82 -12.31
CA LEU A 25 16.17 9.95 -13.20
C LEU A 25 16.58 9.67 -14.67
N ASP A 26 16.06 10.51 -15.59
CA ASP A 26 16.51 10.86 -16.96
C ASP A 26 16.44 9.77 -18.07
N ALA A 27 15.95 10.03 -19.30
CA ALA A 27 15.34 11.23 -19.95
C ALA A 27 14.31 10.82 -21.05
N VAL A 28 13.77 11.76 -21.84
CA VAL A 28 12.46 11.68 -22.56
C VAL A 28 12.52 12.11 -24.05
N ASP A 29 11.60 11.60 -24.89
CA ASP A 29 10.98 12.26 -26.07
C ASP A 29 9.57 11.64 -26.36
N ASP A 30 8.71 12.27 -27.19
CA ASP A 30 7.23 12.11 -27.23
C ASP A 30 6.66 11.83 -28.68
N VAL A 31 5.39 11.87 -29.16
CA VAL A 31 4.11 12.53 -28.75
C VAL A 31 2.81 11.98 -29.44
N ILE A 32 1.72 11.81 -28.68
CA ILE A 32 0.24 11.80 -29.02
C ILE A 32 -0.40 10.74 -29.98
N GLY A 33 -1.69 10.41 -29.72
CA GLY A 33 -2.62 9.60 -30.56
C GLY A 33 -4.07 10.18 -30.67
N PRO A 34 -5.09 9.43 -31.19
CA PRO A 34 -6.40 9.99 -31.60
C PRO A 34 -7.69 9.47 -30.91
N ASP A 35 -8.81 10.15 -31.23
CA ASP A 35 -10.24 9.69 -31.37
C ASP A 35 -11.29 9.57 -30.22
N GLY A 36 -10.92 9.61 -28.94
CA GLY A 36 -11.81 9.16 -27.84
C GLY A 36 -13.27 9.70 -27.72
N ARG A 37 -14.22 8.79 -27.43
CA ARG A 37 -15.61 9.01 -26.94
C ARG A 37 -16.13 7.80 -26.11
N PRO A 38 -17.07 7.99 -25.14
CA PRO A 38 -17.68 6.91 -24.34
C PRO A 38 -19.15 6.58 -24.69
N ILE A 39 -19.69 5.48 -24.12
CA ILE A 39 -21.09 4.99 -24.25
C ILE A 39 -21.68 4.68 -22.85
N LYS A 40 -23.01 4.55 -22.71
CA LYS A 40 -23.76 4.27 -21.46
C LYS A 40 -24.63 3.01 -21.55
N ASP A 41 -24.96 2.44 -20.38
CA ASP A 41 -25.74 1.20 -20.20
C ASP A 41 -27.20 1.42 -19.69
N ARG A 42 -28.02 0.36 -19.68
CA ARG A 42 -29.49 0.36 -19.50
C ARG A 42 -30.04 -0.70 -18.53
N SER A 43 -29.18 -1.42 -17.80
CA SER A 43 -29.51 -2.65 -17.05
C SER A 43 -30.30 -2.45 -15.74
N SER A 44 -30.22 -1.28 -15.10
CA SER A 44 -30.60 -1.11 -13.68
C SER A 44 -32.11 -0.92 -13.39
N GLN A 45 -32.99 -0.98 -14.39
CA GLN A 45 -34.45 -0.85 -14.16
C GLN A 45 -35.15 -2.20 -14.00
N GLU A 46 -34.75 -3.20 -14.79
CA GLU A 46 -35.43 -4.50 -14.87
C GLU A 46 -35.30 -5.28 -13.53
N ALA A 47 -34.19 -5.11 -12.79
CA ALA A 47 -33.99 -5.69 -11.45
C ALA A 47 -34.78 -5.02 -10.30
N MET A 48 -35.43 -3.87 -10.54
CA MET A 48 -36.26 -3.19 -9.54
C MET A 48 -37.73 -3.66 -9.55
N GLU A 49 -38.18 -4.27 -10.64
CA GLU A 49 -39.58 -4.67 -10.82
C GLU A 49 -39.87 -5.97 -10.05
N ASP A 50 -39.03 -7.00 -10.22
CA ASP A 50 -39.07 -8.27 -9.46
C ASP A 50 -39.04 -8.10 -7.93
N LEU A 51 -38.38 -7.06 -7.42
CA LEU A 51 -38.20 -6.81 -5.99
C LEU A 51 -39.40 -6.12 -5.30
N THR A 52 -40.43 -5.73 -6.04
CA THR A 52 -41.55 -4.92 -5.51
C THR A 52 -42.95 -5.48 -5.80
N ASP A 53 -43.02 -6.67 -6.41
CA ASP A 53 -44.28 -7.36 -6.73
C ASP A 53 -45.22 -6.43 -7.55
N ASP A 54 -44.71 -5.95 -8.69
CA ASP A 54 -45.31 -4.89 -9.54
C ASP A 54 -45.65 -3.59 -8.76
N TYR A 55 -44.74 -3.16 -7.87
CA TYR A 55 -44.91 -2.05 -6.93
C TYR A 55 -46.11 -2.18 -5.97
N THR A 56 -46.73 -3.36 -5.85
CA THR A 56 -47.90 -3.55 -4.98
C THR A 56 -47.54 -3.82 -3.52
N ASN A 57 -46.35 -4.36 -3.25
CA ASN A 57 -45.82 -4.59 -1.91
C ASN A 57 -44.40 -4.03 -1.78
N PHE A 58 -44.21 -3.03 -0.92
CA PHE A 58 -42.86 -2.56 -0.57
C PHE A 58 -42.25 -3.51 0.47
N PRO A 59 -41.15 -4.23 0.18
CA PRO A 59 -40.50 -5.09 1.15
C PRO A 59 -39.97 -4.28 2.34
N SER A 60 -40.05 -4.86 3.54
CA SER A 60 -39.46 -4.25 4.72
C SER A 60 -37.93 -4.15 4.60
N SER A 61 -37.31 -3.23 5.34
CA SER A 61 -35.85 -3.12 5.40
C SER A 61 -35.17 -4.44 5.81
N SER A 62 -35.85 -5.28 6.60
CA SER A 62 -35.42 -6.64 6.93
C SER A 62 -35.47 -7.60 5.73
N GLU A 63 -36.49 -7.54 4.88
CA GLU A 63 -36.61 -8.41 3.70
C GLU A 63 -35.63 -8.00 2.60
N VAL A 64 -35.45 -6.69 2.37
CA VAL A 64 -34.39 -6.16 1.47
C VAL A 64 -33.01 -6.58 1.96
N ASN A 65 -32.72 -6.41 3.25
CA ASN A 65 -31.43 -6.82 3.82
C ASN A 65 -31.23 -8.34 3.79
N ASN A 66 -32.28 -9.15 3.98
CA ASN A 66 -32.19 -10.61 3.86
C ASN A 66 -31.89 -11.03 2.42
N TYR A 67 -32.59 -10.45 1.42
CA TYR A 67 -32.30 -10.71 0.00
C TYR A 67 -30.85 -10.32 -0.38
N ILE A 68 -30.36 -9.19 0.14
CA ILE A 68 -28.96 -8.77 -0.02
C ILE A 68 -28.00 -9.76 0.66
N ASN A 69 -28.30 -10.24 1.88
CA ASN A 69 -27.44 -11.19 2.59
C ASN A 69 -27.46 -12.61 1.96
N GLU A 70 -28.59 -13.04 1.41
CA GLU A 70 -28.74 -14.33 0.70
C GLU A 70 -28.06 -14.29 -0.69
N SER A 71 -28.07 -13.15 -1.37
CA SER A 71 -27.31 -12.96 -2.62
C SER A 71 -25.81 -12.76 -2.40
N LEU A 72 -25.38 -12.17 -1.27
CA LEU A 72 -23.96 -11.99 -0.90
C LEU A 72 -23.32 -13.23 -0.25
N SER A 73 -24.09 -14.22 0.22
CA SER A 73 -23.55 -15.48 0.78
C SER A 73 -23.15 -16.47 -0.32
N PHE A 74 -22.27 -16.00 -1.21
CA PHE A 74 -22.11 -16.54 -2.56
C PHE A 74 -21.22 -17.80 -2.65
N THR A 75 -21.74 -18.95 -2.23
CA THR A 75 -21.10 -20.27 -2.42
C THR A 75 -21.84 -21.13 -3.46
N GLY A 76 -21.81 -20.70 -4.72
CA GLY A 76 -22.32 -21.46 -5.88
C GLY A 76 -21.84 -20.82 -7.18
N GLN A 77 -21.67 -21.58 -8.26
CA GLN A 77 -21.16 -21.02 -9.52
C GLN A 77 -22.29 -20.29 -10.31
N CYS A 78 -22.45 -18.98 -10.13
CA CYS A 78 -23.00 -18.17 -11.21
C CYS A 78 -21.91 -17.87 -12.24
N ASN A 79 -22.33 -17.68 -13.49
CA ASN A 79 -21.52 -17.02 -14.50
C ASN A 79 -21.51 -15.52 -14.19
N ILE A 80 -20.71 -15.12 -13.19
CA ILE A 80 -20.39 -13.71 -12.93
C ILE A 80 -19.84 -13.13 -14.24
N ASP A 81 -20.37 -12.02 -14.72
CA ASP A 81 -19.94 -11.41 -15.99
C ASP A 81 -18.49 -10.90 -15.90
N GLU A 82 -17.83 -10.63 -17.02
CA GLU A 82 -16.50 -9.99 -17.00
C GLU A 82 -16.57 -8.57 -16.42
N ALA A 83 -17.67 -7.85 -16.62
CA ALA A 83 -17.92 -6.55 -15.99
C ALA A 83 -17.97 -6.64 -14.45
N ASP A 84 -18.69 -7.63 -13.90
CA ASP A 84 -18.79 -7.84 -12.45
C ASP A 84 -17.46 -8.31 -11.83
N LYS A 85 -16.67 -9.10 -12.57
CA LYS A 85 -15.31 -9.49 -12.14
C LYS A 85 -14.36 -8.29 -12.15
N ASP A 86 -14.34 -7.50 -13.22
CA ASP A 86 -13.54 -6.28 -13.30
C ASP A 86 -13.92 -5.30 -12.18
N TYR A 87 -15.22 -5.17 -11.86
CA TYR A 87 -15.70 -4.40 -10.71
C TYR A 87 -15.20 -4.96 -9.37
N ALA A 88 -15.30 -6.29 -9.17
CA ALA A 88 -14.89 -6.94 -7.93
C ALA A 88 -13.37 -6.87 -7.68
N TYR A 89 -12.55 -7.09 -8.72
CA TYR A 89 -11.08 -7.00 -8.60
C TYR A 89 -10.58 -5.55 -8.52
N GLY A 90 -11.23 -4.61 -9.21
CA GLY A 90 -10.79 -3.20 -9.27
C GLY A 90 -11.26 -2.32 -8.11
N THR A 91 -12.55 -2.41 -7.74
CA THR A 91 -13.21 -1.41 -6.87
C THR A 91 -13.40 -1.84 -5.42
N MET A 92 -13.40 -3.15 -5.12
CA MET A 92 -13.63 -3.62 -3.75
C MET A 92 -12.39 -3.45 -2.87
N TYR A 93 -12.48 -2.48 -1.96
CA TYR A 93 -11.48 -2.24 -0.93
C TYR A 93 -11.43 -3.39 0.09
N THR A 94 -10.42 -4.23 0.01
CA THR A 94 -10.19 -5.25 1.05
C THR A 94 -9.76 -4.58 2.36
N ARG A 95 -10.00 -5.24 3.51
CA ARG A 95 -9.65 -4.67 4.83
C ARG A 95 -8.18 -4.24 4.94
N GLY A 96 -7.24 -4.91 4.28
CA GLY A 96 -5.84 -4.44 4.23
C GLY A 96 -5.72 -3.00 3.71
N SER A 97 -6.35 -2.70 2.56
CA SER A 97 -6.35 -1.37 1.96
C SER A 97 -7.08 -0.34 2.84
N MET A 98 -8.18 -0.73 3.48
CA MET A 98 -8.93 0.13 4.41
C MET A 98 -8.08 0.52 5.62
N GLY A 99 -7.28 -0.41 6.15
CA GLY A 99 -6.34 -0.14 7.23
C GLY A 99 -5.20 0.78 6.78
N ALA A 100 -4.69 0.61 5.56
CA ALA A 100 -3.69 1.50 4.99
C ALA A 100 -4.25 2.93 4.82
N ARG A 101 -5.50 3.06 4.37
CA ARG A 101 -6.23 4.33 4.31
C ARG A 101 -6.47 4.92 5.69
N ARG A 102 -6.88 4.14 6.69
CA ARG A 102 -7.10 4.61 8.06
C ARG A 102 -5.80 5.10 8.70
N VAL A 103 -4.70 4.37 8.54
CA VAL A 103 -3.36 4.82 8.97
C VAL A 103 -2.95 6.12 8.28
N LEU A 104 -3.18 6.24 6.97
CA LEU A 104 -2.82 7.45 6.22
C LEU A 104 -3.66 8.66 6.67
N ALA A 105 -4.99 8.53 6.72
CA ALA A 105 -5.90 9.56 7.23
C ALA A 105 -5.49 9.99 8.64
N THR A 106 -5.22 9.02 9.53
CA THR A 106 -4.83 9.30 10.92
C THR A 106 -3.49 10.02 11.00
N ILE A 107 -2.51 9.66 10.16
CA ILE A 107 -1.19 10.29 10.08
C ILE A 107 -1.27 11.77 9.71
N TYR A 108 -2.18 12.15 8.81
CA TYR A 108 -2.39 13.55 8.38
C TYR A 108 -3.47 14.29 9.17
N GLN A 109 -4.34 13.58 9.88
CA GLN A 109 -5.51 14.10 10.59
C GLN A 109 -6.54 14.74 9.64
N SER A 110 -6.69 14.21 8.42
CA SER A 110 -7.70 14.63 7.45
C SER A 110 -8.13 13.49 6.51
N CYS A 111 -9.30 13.65 5.87
CA CYS A 111 -9.79 12.72 4.85
C CYS A 111 -9.08 12.93 3.49
N ASP A 112 -8.69 14.16 3.14
CA ASP A 112 -8.03 14.50 1.87
C ASP A 112 -6.75 13.67 1.63
N ALA A 113 -6.14 13.20 2.72
CA ALA A 113 -5.00 12.29 2.67
C ALA A 113 -5.30 10.93 2.03
N ILE A 114 -6.54 10.45 2.04
CA ILE A 114 -6.95 9.22 1.33
C ILE A 114 -7.43 9.48 -0.10
N ASP A 115 -7.53 10.74 -0.54
CA ASP A 115 -7.91 11.10 -1.90
C ASP A 115 -6.74 11.67 -2.72
N PHE A 116 -5.80 12.35 -2.07
CA PHE A 116 -4.55 12.81 -2.69
C PHE A 116 -3.66 11.64 -3.14
N VAL A 117 -3.52 11.46 -4.45
CA VAL A 117 -2.60 10.49 -5.09
C VAL A 117 -1.40 11.22 -5.68
N MET A 118 -0.19 10.76 -5.35
CA MET A 118 1.03 11.23 -5.99
C MET A 118 1.22 10.61 -7.38
N ASP A 119 1.66 11.43 -8.34
CA ASP A 119 1.85 11.12 -9.75
C ASP A 119 3.19 11.68 -10.26
N GLU A 120 3.47 11.57 -11.56
CA GLU A 120 4.64 12.17 -12.21
C GLU A 120 4.70 13.70 -12.13
N THR A 121 3.56 14.39 -11.97
CA THR A 121 3.52 15.86 -11.84
C THR A 121 3.84 16.35 -10.42
N THR A 122 3.64 15.51 -9.41
CA THR A 122 3.82 15.83 -7.99
C THR A 122 5.27 16.26 -7.68
N PRO A 123 5.51 17.52 -7.26
CA PRO A 123 6.86 18.05 -7.07
C PRO A 123 7.58 17.44 -5.85
N ARG A 124 8.89 17.69 -5.72
CA ARG A 124 9.67 17.28 -4.54
C ARG A 124 9.47 18.27 -3.37
N LEU A 125 9.22 17.76 -2.15
CA LEU A 125 9.09 18.61 -0.97
C LEU A 125 10.37 19.40 -0.69
N SER A 126 10.18 20.71 -0.48
CA SER A 126 11.18 21.62 0.07
C SER A 126 11.34 21.43 1.58
N GLY A 127 12.41 21.98 2.16
CA GLY A 127 12.64 21.93 3.62
C GLY A 127 12.97 20.54 4.19
N VAL A 128 13.13 19.50 3.36
CA VAL A 128 13.47 18.12 3.76
C VAL A 128 14.77 17.67 3.10
N SER A 129 15.76 17.30 3.91
CA SER A 129 17.04 16.74 3.48
C SER A 129 17.33 15.39 4.15
N THR A 130 18.50 14.80 3.84
CA THR A 130 18.98 13.56 4.47
C THR A 130 20.41 13.71 4.93
N ARG A 131 20.77 13.05 6.03
CA ARG A 131 22.16 12.83 6.45
C ARG A 131 22.47 11.33 6.62
N PRO A 132 23.72 10.89 6.47
CA PRO A 132 24.14 9.56 6.91
C PRO A 132 23.89 9.39 8.42
N ALA A 133 23.47 8.20 8.81
CA ALA A 133 23.35 7.75 10.20
C ALA A 133 23.50 6.22 10.25
N THR A 134 23.76 5.67 11.42
CA THR A 134 23.94 4.23 11.63
C THR A 134 22.96 3.75 12.71
N LEU A 135 22.34 2.59 12.50
CA LEU A 135 21.51 1.93 13.52
C LEU A 135 22.38 1.35 14.64
N THR A 136 21.75 0.98 15.75
CA THR A 136 22.41 0.30 16.89
C THR A 136 22.96 -1.08 16.56
N ASP A 137 22.55 -1.67 15.43
CA ASP A 137 23.07 -2.94 14.90
C ASP A 137 24.24 -2.75 13.91
N GLY A 138 24.68 -1.50 13.65
CA GLY A 138 25.74 -1.18 12.70
C GLY A 138 25.27 -0.89 11.26
N SER A 139 23.97 -0.95 10.97
CA SER A 139 23.44 -0.69 9.62
C SER A 139 23.44 0.81 9.28
N ASP A 140 24.23 1.22 8.28
CA ASP A 140 24.19 2.58 7.72
C ASP A 140 22.87 2.84 6.95
N PHE A 141 22.28 4.03 7.14
CA PHE A 141 21.05 4.49 6.51
C PHE A 141 21.01 6.02 6.29
N LYS A 142 20.06 6.51 5.48
CA LYS A 142 19.77 7.95 5.32
C LYS A 142 18.71 8.39 6.32
N GLN A 143 19.10 9.13 7.36
CA GLN A 143 18.16 9.76 8.31
C GLN A 143 17.59 11.06 7.69
N ARG A 144 16.26 11.24 7.74
CA ARG A 144 15.62 12.49 7.30
C ARG A 144 15.93 13.63 8.28
N VAL A 145 16.12 14.82 7.75
CA VAL A 145 16.30 16.06 8.52
C VAL A 145 15.33 17.08 7.95
N ILE A 146 14.41 17.59 8.77
CA ILE A 146 13.57 18.72 8.37
C ILE A 146 14.36 20.00 8.69
N THR A 147 14.69 20.76 7.66
CA THR A 147 15.49 21.99 7.76
C THR A 147 14.62 23.23 7.81
N ASN A 148 13.42 23.21 7.21
CA ASN A 148 12.43 24.28 7.28
C ASN A 148 11.02 23.67 7.24
N ARG A 149 10.27 23.82 8.34
CA ARG A 149 8.91 23.28 8.46
C ARG A 149 7.93 23.92 7.49
N GLN A 150 7.91 25.25 7.40
CA GLN A 150 6.95 25.96 6.56
C GLN A 150 7.22 25.70 5.08
N ALA A 151 8.50 25.59 4.67
CA ALA A 151 8.82 25.19 3.30
C ALA A 151 8.37 23.74 2.99
N MET A 152 8.41 22.83 3.97
CA MET A 152 7.85 21.49 3.80
C MET A 152 6.33 21.53 3.70
N VAL A 153 5.65 22.14 4.67
CA VAL A 153 4.17 22.27 4.71
C VAL A 153 3.64 22.93 3.45
N ASN A 154 4.16 24.10 3.07
CA ASN A 154 3.70 24.86 1.89
C ASN A 154 3.95 24.14 0.55
N SER A 155 4.89 23.19 0.47
CA SER A 155 5.16 22.42 -0.76
C SER A 155 4.51 21.04 -0.79
N HIS A 156 3.72 20.70 0.24
CA HIS A 156 3.10 19.39 0.40
C HIS A 156 1.62 19.43 0.03
N GLY A 157 1.18 18.56 -0.90
CA GLY A 157 -0.20 18.52 -1.41
C GLY A 157 -1.27 18.54 -0.32
N ILE A 158 -1.19 17.61 0.64
CA ILE A 158 -2.11 17.57 1.80
C ILE A 158 -1.87 18.72 2.79
N LEU A 159 -0.68 18.80 3.42
CA LEU A 159 -0.44 19.74 4.53
C LEU A 159 -0.61 21.22 4.15
N SER A 160 -0.34 21.60 2.89
CA SER A 160 -0.56 22.97 2.42
C SER A 160 -2.03 23.36 2.28
N GLN A 161 -2.96 22.42 2.37
CA GLN A 161 -4.40 22.69 2.47
C GLN A 161 -4.79 22.85 3.94
N LEU A 162 -4.34 21.95 4.82
CA LEU A 162 -4.57 22.01 6.26
C LEU A 162 -3.98 23.28 6.92
N ASP A 163 -2.83 23.77 6.45
CA ASP A 163 -2.20 25.04 6.90
C ASP A 163 -2.97 26.30 6.45
N LYS A 164 -3.99 26.15 5.58
CA LYS A 164 -4.88 27.23 5.11
C LYS A 164 -6.31 27.12 5.61
N ASP A 165 -6.68 25.98 6.17
CA ASP A 165 -8.02 25.72 6.70
C ASP A 165 -8.16 26.37 8.09
N PRO A 166 -9.04 27.37 8.29
CA PRO A 166 -9.24 28.00 9.59
C PRO A 166 -9.93 27.09 10.62
N GLU A 167 -10.51 25.96 10.20
CA GLU A 167 -11.09 24.95 11.08
C GLU A 167 -10.08 23.84 11.46
N PHE A 168 -8.87 23.85 10.88
CA PHE A 168 -7.80 22.92 11.21
C PHE A 168 -6.77 23.52 12.19
N PRO A 169 -6.33 22.77 13.23
CA PRO A 169 -6.90 21.51 13.71
C PRO A 169 -8.20 21.75 14.49
N SER A 170 -9.22 20.91 14.28
CA SER A 170 -10.38 20.91 15.19
C SER A 170 -9.97 20.43 16.60
N GLU A 171 -10.79 20.71 17.62
CA GLU A 171 -10.47 20.49 19.05
C GLU A 171 -9.94 19.08 19.40
N LYS A 172 -10.31 18.07 18.61
CA LYS A 172 -9.91 16.66 18.80
C LYS A 172 -8.80 16.18 17.87
N CYS A 173 -8.42 16.98 16.89
CA CYS A 173 -7.40 16.66 15.91
C CYS A 173 -6.01 17.08 16.41
N ILE A 174 -4.99 16.31 16.04
CA ILE A 174 -3.59 16.65 16.32
C ILE A 174 -3.05 17.51 15.18
N ASP A 175 -2.43 18.65 15.50
CA ASP A 175 -1.84 19.50 14.48
C ASP A 175 -0.64 18.82 13.79
N THR A 176 -0.88 18.36 12.56
CA THR A 176 0.13 17.71 11.72
C THR A 176 1.01 18.72 10.97
N THR A 177 0.60 19.98 10.84
CA THR A 177 1.44 21.06 10.26
C THR A 177 2.63 21.36 11.17
N GLN A 178 2.46 21.25 12.50
CA GLN A 178 3.54 21.45 13.48
C GLN A 178 4.48 20.25 13.59
N ARG A 179 4.04 19.06 13.18
CA ARG A 179 4.76 17.77 13.27
C ARG A 179 4.62 16.93 12.00
N PRO A 180 4.97 17.48 10.83
CA PRO A 180 4.68 16.86 9.54
C PRO A 180 5.21 15.43 9.47
N PRO A 181 4.43 14.49 8.91
CA PRO A 181 4.86 13.11 8.77
C PRO A 181 5.90 12.97 7.65
N VAL A 182 6.88 12.10 7.87
CA VAL A 182 7.85 11.69 6.86
C VAL A 182 8.15 10.20 6.94
N TYR A 183 8.71 9.65 5.87
CA TYR A 183 9.30 8.32 5.91
C TYR A 183 10.55 8.31 6.79
N GLY A 184 10.57 7.44 7.80
CA GLY A 184 11.74 7.21 8.63
C GLY A 184 12.13 5.74 8.65
N TYR A 185 13.26 5.39 8.02
CA TYR A 185 13.84 4.04 8.12
C TYR A 185 14.02 3.63 9.58
N GLY A 186 13.56 2.43 9.95
CA GLY A 186 13.60 1.96 11.34
C GLY A 186 12.66 2.70 12.32
N SER A 187 11.78 3.61 11.85
CA SER A 187 10.79 4.28 12.70
C SER A 187 9.59 3.38 13.02
N ARG A 188 9.86 2.32 13.77
CA ARG A 188 8.88 1.43 14.40
C ARG A 188 8.16 2.18 15.53
N LYS A 189 6.89 1.86 15.77
CA LYS A 189 6.07 2.35 16.88
C LYS A 189 5.87 1.24 17.91
N GLY A 190 5.44 0.06 17.43
CA GLY A 190 4.83 -0.98 18.24
C GLY A 190 3.50 -0.52 18.84
N LEU A 191 2.77 -1.45 19.47
CA LEU A 191 1.60 -1.09 20.28
C LEU A 191 1.98 -0.90 21.74
N ARG A 192 1.29 0.05 22.39
CA ARG A 192 1.33 0.27 23.84
C ARG A 192 -0.11 0.40 24.31
N SER A 193 -0.54 -0.46 25.23
CA SER A 193 -1.93 -0.48 25.72
C SER A 193 -2.97 -0.57 24.58
N ARG A 194 -2.68 -1.35 23.53
CA ARG A 194 -3.45 -1.45 22.27
C ARG A 194 -3.60 -0.13 21.45
N GLU A 195 -2.83 0.93 21.73
CA GLU A 195 -2.71 2.14 20.90
C GLU A 195 -1.40 2.15 20.08
N ILE A 196 -1.45 2.57 18.80
CA ILE A 196 -0.31 2.96 17.96
C ILE A 196 -0.19 4.49 17.93
N ASN A 197 0.90 5.04 18.49
CA ASN A 197 1.15 6.48 18.47
C ASN A 197 2.00 6.91 17.25
N LEU A 198 1.30 7.24 16.17
CA LEU A 198 1.86 7.58 14.86
C LEU A 198 2.68 8.89 14.88
N PHE A 199 2.29 9.88 15.69
CA PHE A 199 2.86 11.24 15.73
C PHE A 199 4.23 11.37 16.42
N THR A 200 4.87 10.24 16.75
CA THR A 200 6.22 10.19 17.32
C THR A 200 7.32 10.26 16.24
N ARG A 201 8.49 10.82 16.57
CA ARG A 201 9.63 11.00 15.64
C ARG A 201 10.17 9.69 15.02
N GLY A 202 10.22 8.61 15.80
CA GLY A 202 10.92 7.37 15.43
C GLY A 202 12.45 7.53 15.33
N GLN A 203 13.15 6.55 14.75
CA GLN A 203 14.61 6.52 14.63
C GLN A 203 15.11 7.16 13.31
N GLY A 204 14.33 7.00 12.24
CA GLY A 204 14.67 7.44 10.88
C GLY A 204 14.58 8.95 10.62
N VAL A 205 14.15 9.73 11.61
CA VAL A 205 14.01 11.19 11.55
C VAL A 205 14.92 11.82 12.60
N ALA A 206 15.71 12.82 12.23
CA ALA A 206 16.69 13.46 13.11
C ALA A 206 16.01 14.19 14.29
N LYS A 207 16.70 14.23 15.44
CA LYS A 207 16.35 15.14 16.54
C LYS A 207 17.03 16.49 16.27
N ASN A 208 16.25 17.50 15.90
CA ASN A 208 16.66 18.90 15.81
C ASN A 208 15.51 19.80 16.33
N ASN A 209 15.56 21.10 16.04
CA ASN A 209 14.54 22.06 16.51
C ASN A 209 13.21 21.98 15.73
N VAL A 210 13.17 21.30 14.57
CA VAL A 210 11.97 21.15 13.76
C VAL A 210 11.35 19.78 14.04
N GLN A 211 10.22 19.76 14.74
CA GLN A 211 9.53 18.51 15.06
C GLN A 211 8.88 17.92 13.80
N ALA A 212 8.93 16.60 13.69
CA ALA A 212 8.28 15.82 12.65
C ALA A 212 7.97 14.43 13.18
N SER A 213 6.93 13.81 12.64
CA SER A 213 6.59 12.42 12.92
C SER A 213 7.19 11.50 11.86
N GLY A 214 7.53 10.26 12.23
CA GLY A 214 8.26 9.36 11.34
C GLY A 214 7.78 7.92 11.44
N ILE A 215 7.51 7.27 10.31
CA ILE A 215 7.11 5.86 10.24
C ILE A 215 7.86 5.12 9.12
N ASP A 216 8.26 3.87 9.37
CA ASP A 216 8.88 3.01 8.36
C ASP A 216 7.84 2.35 7.44
N CYS A 217 8.24 1.98 6.23
CA CYS A 217 7.42 1.24 5.27
C CYS A 217 6.78 -0.03 5.85
N SER A 218 7.53 -0.83 6.61
CA SER A 218 7.04 -2.08 7.18
C SER A 218 6.28 -1.90 8.49
N GLU A 219 6.50 -0.78 9.18
CA GLU A 219 5.63 -0.36 10.30
C GLU A 219 4.27 0.12 9.79
N PHE A 220 4.23 0.84 8.67
CA PHE A 220 2.99 1.32 8.06
C PHE A 220 2.03 0.17 7.71
N ILE A 221 2.55 -0.89 7.05
CA ILE A 221 1.77 -2.11 6.74
C ILE A 221 1.33 -2.83 8.02
N SER A 222 2.18 -2.89 9.04
CA SER A 222 1.84 -3.53 10.32
C SER A 222 0.77 -2.76 11.09
N ALA A 223 0.79 -1.42 11.04
CA ALA A 223 -0.23 -0.56 11.62
C ALA A 223 -1.56 -0.67 10.86
N ALA A 224 -1.51 -0.80 9.53
CA ALA A 224 -2.69 -1.02 8.70
C ALA A 224 -3.39 -2.34 9.05
N PHE A 225 -2.60 -3.40 9.23
CA PHE A 225 -3.09 -4.70 9.67
C PHE A 225 -3.70 -4.64 11.07
N ALA A 226 -3.02 -3.99 12.02
CA ALA A 226 -3.54 -3.83 13.38
C ALA A 226 -4.86 -3.04 13.43
N ALA A 227 -4.97 -1.96 12.65
CA ALA A 227 -6.16 -1.10 12.57
C ALA A 227 -7.43 -1.82 12.11
N GLU A 228 -7.29 -2.91 11.35
CA GLU A 228 -8.41 -3.70 10.79
C GLU A 228 -8.41 -5.16 11.30
N GLY A 229 -7.72 -5.42 12.42
CA GLY A 229 -7.77 -6.70 13.12
C GLY A 229 -7.09 -7.86 12.38
N LEU A 230 -6.21 -7.60 11.41
CA LEU A 230 -5.59 -8.61 10.56
C LEU A 230 -4.31 -9.18 11.19
N LYS A 231 -4.14 -10.51 11.17
CA LYS A 231 -2.94 -11.20 11.66
C LYS A 231 -1.89 -11.41 10.58
N PHE A 232 -0.65 -11.69 10.98
CA PHE A 232 0.38 -12.21 10.08
C PHE A 232 0.50 -13.74 10.17
N ASN A 233 0.22 -14.34 11.33
CA ASN A 233 0.04 -15.79 11.52
C ASN A 233 -1.17 -16.07 12.43
N LYS A 234 -1.86 -17.19 12.25
CA LYS A 234 -3.09 -17.53 13.01
C LYS A 234 -2.86 -17.58 14.53
N SER A 235 -1.67 -18.04 14.94
CA SER A 235 -1.24 -18.14 16.34
C SER A 235 -0.81 -16.81 16.98
N ASP A 236 -0.79 -15.70 16.24
CA ASP A 236 -0.48 -14.38 16.77
C ASP A 236 -1.52 -13.98 17.84
N ARG A 237 -1.09 -13.85 19.10
CA ARG A 237 -1.98 -13.45 20.22
C ARG A 237 -2.08 -11.94 20.37
N ASP A 238 -0.95 -11.27 20.19
CA ASP A 238 -0.82 -9.81 20.18
C ASP A 238 -0.48 -9.34 18.76
N PHE A 239 -0.73 -8.06 18.49
CA PHE A 239 -0.40 -7.41 17.23
C PHE A 239 1.11 -7.43 16.94
N ASN A 240 1.50 -8.21 15.93
CA ASN A 240 2.88 -8.27 15.47
C ASN A 240 3.20 -7.12 14.51
N SER A 241 4.33 -6.44 14.72
CA SER A 241 4.94 -5.60 13.69
C SER A 241 6.12 -6.34 13.04
N LEU A 242 6.04 -6.55 11.72
CA LEU A 242 7.03 -7.30 10.94
C LEU A 242 7.92 -6.38 10.10
N THR A 243 9.17 -6.76 9.86
CA THR A 243 10.05 -6.09 8.87
C THR A 243 9.77 -6.63 7.47
N THR A 244 10.23 -5.95 6.40
CA THR A 244 10.18 -6.47 5.02
C THR A 244 10.77 -7.89 4.90
N THR A 245 11.84 -8.17 5.65
CA THR A 245 12.48 -9.49 5.72
C THR A 245 11.65 -10.49 6.53
N SER A 246 11.14 -10.09 7.70
CA SER A 246 10.32 -10.94 8.57
C SER A 246 9.03 -11.36 7.87
N LEU A 247 8.34 -10.42 7.22
CA LEU A 247 7.13 -10.64 6.44
C LEU A 247 7.37 -11.63 5.28
N HIS A 248 8.49 -11.46 4.57
CA HIS A 248 8.84 -12.36 3.46
C HIS A 248 9.16 -13.79 3.91
N TYR A 249 9.58 -14.01 5.17
CA TYR A 249 9.74 -15.36 5.72
C TYR A 249 8.45 -15.89 6.36
N ALA A 250 7.66 -15.02 7.01
CA ALA A 250 6.37 -15.39 7.59
C ALA A 250 5.43 -15.98 6.53
N SER A 251 5.44 -15.45 5.30
CA SER A 251 4.62 -15.93 4.18
C SER A 251 4.86 -17.38 3.75
N ASP A 252 5.95 -18.02 4.19
CA ASP A 252 6.27 -19.42 3.88
C ASP A 252 5.80 -20.39 4.99
N ASN A 253 5.32 -19.86 6.12
CA ASN A 253 4.83 -20.65 7.25
C ASN A 253 3.42 -21.20 6.96
N SER A 254 3.16 -22.46 7.32
CA SER A 254 1.81 -23.05 7.30
C SER A 254 0.85 -22.40 8.32
N ASP A 255 1.40 -21.69 9.30
CA ASP A 255 0.60 -20.83 10.19
C ASP A 255 0.28 -19.44 9.61
N SER A 256 0.85 -19.07 8.47
CA SER A 256 0.72 -17.70 7.94
C SER A 256 -0.69 -17.35 7.46
N CYS A 257 -1.05 -16.10 7.73
CA CYS A 257 -2.23 -15.41 7.21
C CYS A 257 -1.91 -14.52 6.00
N VAL A 258 -0.65 -14.42 5.56
CA VAL A 258 -0.23 -13.52 4.48
C VAL A 258 0.61 -14.31 3.47
N LYS A 259 -0.06 -14.90 2.48
CA LYS A 259 0.49 -15.94 1.59
C LYS A 259 0.89 -15.33 0.22
N PRO A 260 1.93 -15.85 -0.47
CA PRO A 260 2.27 -15.36 -1.80
C PRO A 260 1.22 -15.80 -2.82
N VAL A 261 0.75 -14.83 -3.62
CA VAL A 261 -0.42 -14.96 -4.51
C VAL A 261 -0.10 -15.86 -5.71
N GLU A 262 -1.08 -16.59 -6.22
CA GLU A 262 -1.13 -17.03 -7.63
C GLU A 262 -2.37 -16.36 -8.24
N PHE A 263 -2.26 -15.79 -9.43
CA PHE A 263 -3.35 -15.06 -10.07
C PHE A 263 -4.19 -16.00 -10.94
N ASP A 264 -5.51 -15.87 -10.83
CA ASP A 264 -6.47 -16.44 -11.79
C ASP A 264 -6.52 -15.55 -13.02
N LEU A 265 -5.95 -16.00 -14.15
CA LEU A 265 -5.75 -15.17 -15.34
C LEU A 265 -7.07 -15.03 -16.12
N PRO A 266 -7.39 -13.84 -16.69
CA PRO A 266 -6.51 -12.69 -16.93
C PRO A 266 -6.31 -11.73 -15.74
N TYR A 267 -7.04 -11.88 -14.64
CA TYR A 267 -6.94 -11.02 -13.46
C TYR A 267 -5.56 -11.10 -12.79
N SER A 268 -5.22 -10.15 -11.92
CA SER A 268 -3.89 -10.12 -11.29
C SER A 268 -3.86 -9.55 -9.87
N ILE A 269 -3.20 -8.39 -9.67
CA ILE A 269 -3.17 -7.72 -8.36
C ILE A 269 -4.53 -7.09 -8.08
N GLN A 270 -4.89 -7.04 -6.80
CA GLN A 270 -6.12 -6.41 -6.32
C GLN A 270 -5.86 -5.52 -5.11
N SER A 271 -6.86 -4.75 -4.71
CA SER A 271 -6.81 -3.93 -3.49
C SER A 271 -6.38 -4.74 -2.26
N GLY A 272 -5.38 -4.24 -1.52
CA GLY A 272 -4.80 -4.86 -0.33
C GLY A 272 -3.63 -5.82 -0.59
N ASP A 273 -3.27 -6.12 -1.83
CA ASP A 273 -2.08 -6.94 -2.13
C ASP A 273 -0.80 -6.23 -1.69
N ILE A 274 0.07 -6.95 -0.97
CA ILE A 274 1.31 -6.43 -0.42
C ILE A 274 2.47 -6.79 -1.34
N ILE A 275 3.04 -5.79 -2.02
CA ILE A 275 4.24 -5.95 -2.85
C ILE A 275 5.47 -5.69 -1.97
N ASN A 276 6.22 -6.74 -1.67
CA ASN A 276 7.32 -6.73 -0.71
C ASN A 276 8.66 -7.08 -1.39
N LEU A 277 9.68 -6.26 -1.13
CA LEU A 277 11.07 -6.50 -1.51
C LEU A 277 11.90 -6.65 -0.22
N LYS A 278 12.12 -7.91 0.19
CA LYS A 278 12.84 -8.34 1.39
C LYS A 278 14.13 -7.55 1.63
N GLY A 279 14.24 -6.89 2.78
CA GLY A 279 15.40 -6.08 3.16
C GLY A 279 15.57 -4.80 2.34
N SER A 280 14.49 -4.25 1.80
CA SER A 280 14.47 -2.97 1.07
C SER A 280 13.20 -2.17 1.36
N HIS A 281 12.04 -2.58 0.83
CA HIS A 281 10.80 -1.80 0.90
C HIS A 281 9.56 -2.69 0.80
N VAL A 282 8.41 -2.17 1.23
CA VAL A 282 7.09 -2.79 1.09
C VAL A 282 6.03 -1.71 0.89
N LEU A 283 5.06 -2.00 0.03
CA LEU A 283 3.89 -1.18 -0.25
C LEU A 283 2.64 -2.07 -0.36
N MET A 284 1.46 -1.47 -0.31
CA MET A 284 0.17 -2.15 -0.47
C MET A 284 -0.60 -1.55 -1.63
N VAL A 285 -1.11 -2.37 -2.54
CA VAL A 285 -2.05 -1.97 -3.59
C VAL A 285 -3.32 -1.42 -2.93
N ASP A 286 -3.80 -0.29 -3.42
CA ASP A 286 -4.91 0.47 -2.83
C ASP A 286 -6.16 0.38 -3.71
N THR A 287 -6.01 0.78 -4.97
CA THR A 287 -7.01 0.58 -6.04
C THR A 287 -6.32 -0.12 -7.21
N ALA A 288 -7.04 -1.02 -7.87
CA ALA A 288 -6.62 -1.63 -9.12
C ALA A 288 -7.58 -1.15 -10.23
N GLY A 289 -7.05 -0.91 -11.43
CA GLY A 289 -7.84 -0.76 -12.64
C GLY A 289 -8.25 -2.11 -13.22
N PRO A 290 -8.98 -2.13 -14.35
CA PRO A 290 -9.45 -3.37 -14.98
C PRO A 290 -8.32 -4.27 -15.54
N ASP A 291 -7.15 -3.73 -15.86
CA ASP A 291 -5.95 -4.51 -16.20
C ASP A 291 -4.72 -3.90 -15.50
N PRO A 292 -4.55 -4.13 -14.19
CA PRO A 292 -3.65 -3.33 -13.37
C PRO A 292 -2.17 -3.62 -13.63
N LEU A 293 -1.84 -4.61 -14.47
CA LEU A 293 -0.49 -4.97 -14.89
C LEU A 293 -0.32 -5.04 -16.42
N GLY A 294 -1.30 -4.63 -17.21
CA GLY A 294 -1.28 -4.73 -18.68
C GLY A 294 -1.21 -6.17 -19.21
N ILE A 295 -1.73 -7.15 -18.46
CA ILE A 295 -1.65 -8.59 -18.76
C ILE A 295 -2.71 -9.01 -19.79
N ARG A 296 -3.95 -8.51 -19.67
CA ARG A 296 -5.07 -8.85 -20.56
C ARG A 296 -4.82 -8.28 -21.95
N GLY A 297 -4.64 -6.97 -22.05
CA GLY A 297 -4.43 -6.30 -23.35
C GLY A 297 -3.19 -6.79 -24.10
N ALA A 298 -2.09 -7.07 -23.40
CA ALA A 298 -0.87 -7.58 -24.04
C ALA A 298 -0.91 -9.09 -24.38
N ALA A 299 -1.87 -9.85 -23.85
CA ALA A 299 -2.10 -11.23 -24.23
C ALA A 299 -2.99 -11.33 -25.48
N GLU A 300 -4.01 -10.48 -25.59
CA GLU A 300 -4.88 -10.35 -26.78
C GLU A 300 -4.08 -9.98 -28.04
N SER A 301 -3.12 -9.06 -27.91
CA SER A 301 -2.18 -8.68 -28.96
C SER A 301 -1.03 -9.67 -29.17
N ASN A 302 -0.93 -10.73 -28.35
CA ASN A 302 0.21 -11.65 -28.27
C ASN A 302 1.57 -10.91 -28.14
N SER A 303 1.59 -9.79 -27.42
CA SER A 303 2.74 -8.88 -27.34
C SER A 303 3.36 -8.78 -25.95
N CYS A 304 3.24 -9.79 -25.08
CA CYS A 304 3.66 -9.78 -23.66
C CYS A 304 5.05 -9.17 -23.31
N ASN A 305 5.99 -9.06 -24.26
CA ASN A 305 7.26 -8.35 -24.05
C ASN A 305 7.15 -6.81 -24.13
N SER A 306 6.05 -6.26 -24.66
CA SER A 306 5.78 -4.83 -24.79
C SER A 306 5.30 -4.19 -23.49
N ILE A 307 4.74 -4.97 -22.54
CA ILE A 307 4.29 -4.45 -21.24
C ILE A 307 5.43 -3.66 -20.59
N THR A 308 5.13 -2.46 -20.09
CA THR A 308 6.00 -1.55 -19.34
C THR A 308 5.36 -1.20 -17.99
N ILE A 309 5.96 -0.26 -17.25
CA ILE A 309 5.38 0.27 -16.00
C ILE A 309 4.35 1.40 -16.30
N ASN A 310 4.29 1.94 -17.51
CA ASN A 310 3.21 2.86 -17.92
C ASN A 310 1.87 2.13 -18.04
N ASP A 311 1.90 0.86 -18.46
CA ASP A 311 0.73 -0.01 -18.60
C ASP A 311 0.18 -0.51 -17.25
N PHE A 312 0.80 -0.12 -16.14
CA PHE A 312 0.29 -0.41 -14.81
C PHE A 312 -0.81 0.57 -14.42
N ASP A 313 -2.01 0.04 -14.26
CA ASP A 313 -3.18 0.79 -13.81
C ASP A 313 -3.53 0.43 -12.36
N PHE A 314 -2.75 0.93 -11.40
CA PHE A 314 -3.07 0.80 -9.98
C PHE A 314 -2.50 1.95 -9.14
N THR A 315 -3.15 2.25 -8.02
CA THR A 315 -2.55 3.08 -6.96
C THR A 315 -2.11 2.19 -5.80
N TYR A 316 -1.13 2.65 -5.03
CA TYR A 316 -0.65 1.98 -3.84
C TYR A 316 -0.48 2.95 -2.67
N ILE A 317 -0.56 2.45 -1.44
CA ILE A 317 -0.18 3.19 -0.23
C ILE A 317 1.14 2.66 0.33
N HIS A 318 2.01 3.57 0.75
CA HIS A 318 3.22 3.24 1.48
C HIS A 318 3.66 4.35 2.44
N SER A 319 4.69 4.08 3.25
CA SER A 319 5.58 5.13 3.74
C SER A 319 6.94 4.97 3.06
N GLY A 320 7.36 5.95 2.27
CA GLY A 320 8.59 5.86 1.48
C GLY A 320 9.29 7.19 1.18
N ALA A 321 10.48 7.11 0.58
CA ALA A 321 11.35 8.25 0.30
C ALA A 321 10.88 9.16 -0.86
N LEU A 322 9.86 8.73 -1.60
CA LEU A 322 9.43 9.27 -2.89
C LEU A 322 9.12 10.76 -2.80
N ASN A 323 9.79 11.56 -3.64
CA ASN A 323 9.67 13.02 -3.70
C ASN A 323 9.75 13.73 -2.31
N ASN A 324 10.43 13.11 -1.33
CA ASN A 324 10.48 13.49 0.10
C ASN A 324 9.16 13.36 0.91
N TYR A 325 8.03 12.94 0.32
CA TYR A 325 6.70 12.97 0.98
C TYR A 325 6.60 12.13 2.26
N GLY A 326 6.92 10.83 2.19
CA GLY A 326 6.75 9.92 3.33
C GLY A 326 5.54 9.00 3.16
N PRO A 327 4.59 8.98 4.12
CA PRO A 327 3.30 8.31 3.97
C PRO A 327 2.46 8.95 2.86
N ALA A 328 2.05 8.19 1.84
CA ALA A 328 1.24 8.69 0.72
C ALA A 328 0.51 7.58 -0.04
N ARG A 329 -0.58 7.93 -0.74
CA ARG A 329 -1.09 7.19 -1.90
C ARG A 329 -0.32 7.62 -3.15
N VAL A 330 -0.07 6.71 -4.06
CA VAL A 330 0.80 6.93 -5.23
C VAL A 330 0.31 6.11 -6.43
N SER A 331 0.30 6.70 -7.62
CA SER A 331 0.10 6.00 -8.89
C SER A 331 1.32 5.13 -9.23
N ALA A 332 1.11 3.89 -9.68
CA ALA A 332 2.19 3.00 -10.13
C ALA A 332 3.04 3.63 -11.26
N ARG A 333 2.42 4.44 -12.10
CA ARG A 333 3.04 5.06 -13.30
C ARG A 333 4.15 6.06 -12.97
N ILE A 334 4.23 6.58 -11.74
CA ILE A 334 5.36 7.43 -11.30
C ILE A 334 6.72 6.70 -11.36
N HIS A 335 6.71 5.36 -11.42
CA HIS A 335 7.90 4.52 -11.58
C HIS A 335 8.21 4.17 -13.04
N ALA A 336 7.44 4.63 -14.02
CA ALA A 336 7.70 4.33 -15.43
C ALA A 336 8.95 5.05 -15.95
N THR A 337 9.16 6.30 -15.55
CA THR A 337 10.37 7.08 -15.86
C THR A 337 11.53 6.83 -14.88
N LYS A 338 11.35 5.94 -13.88
CA LYS A 338 12.28 5.76 -12.75
C LYS A 338 12.51 4.28 -12.47
N ARG A 339 13.68 3.72 -12.81
CA ARG A 339 14.09 2.28 -12.70
C ARG A 339 13.92 1.64 -11.30
N SER A 340 12.71 1.54 -10.76
CA SER A 340 12.45 1.05 -9.42
C SER A 340 12.60 -0.47 -9.40
N THR A 341 13.58 -0.98 -8.63
CA THR A 341 13.87 -2.43 -8.52
C THR A 341 12.63 -3.25 -8.17
N MET A 342 11.71 -2.69 -7.38
CA MET A 342 10.43 -3.32 -7.04
C MET A 342 9.50 -3.45 -8.26
N PHE A 343 9.30 -2.37 -9.01
CA PHE A 343 8.42 -2.35 -10.17
C PHE A 343 9.03 -3.08 -11.37
N ASN A 344 10.36 -3.11 -11.51
CA ASN A 344 11.06 -3.98 -12.47
C ASN A 344 10.86 -5.48 -12.18
N ASN A 345 10.79 -5.88 -10.90
CA ASN A 345 10.46 -7.26 -10.53
C ASN A 345 8.96 -7.57 -10.78
N LEU A 346 8.07 -6.62 -10.47
CA LEU A 346 6.64 -6.72 -10.80
C LEU A 346 6.42 -6.86 -12.30
N LEU A 347 7.14 -6.09 -13.12
CA LEU A 347 7.11 -6.16 -14.58
C LEU A 347 7.56 -7.53 -15.10
N ALA A 348 8.64 -8.09 -14.55
CA ALA A 348 9.06 -9.43 -14.89
C ALA A 348 7.99 -10.49 -14.54
N GLN A 349 7.24 -10.32 -13.44
CA GLN A 349 6.10 -11.19 -13.12
C GLN A 349 4.94 -11.00 -14.10
N ALA A 350 4.58 -9.76 -14.44
CA ALA A 350 3.50 -9.43 -15.37
C ALA A 350 3.73 -10.03 -16.77
N ARG A 351 4.92 -9.82 -17.34
CA ARG A 351 5.31 -10.41 -18.63
C ARG A 351 5.28 -11.95 -18.61
N THR A 352 5.66 -12.56 -17.48
CA THR A 352 5.59 -14.02 -17.30
C THR A 352 4.13 -14.51 -17.20
N ALA A 353 3.27 -13.79 -16.48
CA ALA A 353 1.85 -14.09 -16.35
C ALA A 353 1.09 -13.97 -17.70
N CYS A 354 1.33 -12.89 -18.45
CA CYS A 354 0.84 -12.72 -19.82
C CYS A 354 1.31 -13.88 -20.73
N THR A 355 2.60 -14.25 -20.66
CA THR A 355 3.13 -15.38 -21.44
C THR A 355 2.44 -16.71 -21.10
N ARG A 356 1.99 -16.88 -19.86
CA ARG A 356 1.19 -18.05 -19.43
C ARG A 356 -0.26 -17.98 -19.94
N LEU A 357 -0.89 -16.80 -19.93
CA LEU A 357 -2.23 -16.60 -20.49
C LEU A 357 -2.25 -16.93 -22.00
N VAL A 358 -1.29 -16.42 -22.76
CA VAL A 358 -1.07 -16.75 -24.19
C VAL A 358 -0.86 -18.26 -24.41
N GLN A 359 -0.27 -18.97 -23.44
CA GLN A 359 -0.12 -20.43 -23.45
C GLN A 359 -1.37 -21.21 -22.97
N GLY A 360 -2.52 -20.55 -22.83
CA GLY A 360 -3.77 -21.18 -22.39
C GLY A 360 -3.75 -21.64 -20.94
N ARG A 361 -2.97 -21.01 -20.06
CA ARG A 361 -2.95 -21.31 -18.62
C ARG A 361 -3.97 -20.43 -17.89
N ALA A 362 -4.84 -21.07 -17.13
CA ALA A 362 -5.81 -20.38 -16.26
C ALA A 362 -5.18 -19.69 -15.05
N SER A 363 -3.95 -20.04 -14.64
CA SER A 363 -3.26 -19.42 -13.50
C SER A 363 -1.86 -18.91 -13.83
N SER A 364 -1.39 -17.91 -13.09
CA SER A 364 0.00 -17.45 -13.14
C SER A 364 0.97 -18.45 -12.49
N GLN A 365 2.25 -18.12 -12.42
CA GLN A 365 3.13 -18.66 -11.41
C GLN A 365 2.83 -18.02 -10.04
N LYS A 366 3.04 -18.74 -8.94
CA LYS A 366 3.09 -18.15 -7.59
C LYS A 366 4.08 -16.97 -7.55
N MET A 367 3.61 -15.82 -7.09
CA MET A 367 4.25 -14.51 -7.17
C MET A 367 5.37 -14.31 -6.14
N ARG A 368 6.43 -15.11 -6.26
CA ARG A 368 7.59 -15.11 -5.36
C ARG A 368 8.86 -15.43 -6.15
N SER A 369 9.84 -14.52 -6.12
CA SER A 369 11.13 -14.70 -6.78
C SER A 369 12.27 -14.05 -5.98
N GLY A 370 13.17 -14.87 -5.43
CA GLY A 370 14.39 -14.46 -4.72
C GLY A 370 14.15 -13.60 -3.46
N ARG A 371 14.00 -12.28 -3.65
CA ARG A 371 13.68 -11.29 -2.60
C ARG A 371 12.35 -10.58 -2.81
N PHE A 372 11.74 -10.74 -3.97
CA PHE A 372 10.45 -10.14 -4.34
C PHE A 372 9.30 -11.11 -4.04
N SER A 373 8.19 -10.59 -3.56
CA SER A 373 6.97 -11.35 -3.35
C SER A 373 5.74 -10.44 -3.35
N ILE A 374 4.67 -10.85 -4.04
CA ILE A 374 3.32 -10.28 -3.89
C ILE A 374 2.56 -11.18 -2.94
N LEU A 375 1.99 -10.63 -1.87
CA LEU A 375 1.36 -11.38 -0.78
C LEU A 375 -0.08 -10.88 -0.53
N ARG A 376 -1.02 -11.79 -0.27
CA ARG A 376 -2.43 -11.49 0.03
C ARG A 376 -2.81 -12.04 1.40
N HIS A 377 -3.69 -11.33 2.11
CA HIS A 377 -4.22 -11.80 3.38
C HIS A 377 -5.25 -12.92 3.18
N ASP A 378 -5.22 -13.94 4.05
CA ASP A 378 -6.14 -15.09 4.07
C ASP A 378 -7.49 -14.69 4.69
N SER A 379 -8.16 -13.72 4.08
CA SER A 379 -9.35 -13.06 4.65
C SER A 379 -10.59 -13.96 4.76
N GLY A 380 -10.60 -15.12 4.10
CA GLY A 380 -11.64 -16.15 4.29
C GLY A 380 -11.46 -17.01 5.55
N ASN A 381 -10.39 -16.80 6.33
CA ASN A 381 -10.04 -17.63 7.48
C ASN A 381 -10.26 -16.88 8.80
N PRO A 382 -11.26 -17.23 9.63
CA PRO A 382 -11.53 -16.56 10.91
C PRO A 382 -10.32 -16.55 11.86
N ALA A 383 -9.47 -17.58 11.82
CA ALA A 383 -8.27 -17.64 12.66
C ALA A 383 -7.22 -16.57 12.31
N CYS A 384 -7.34 -15.92 11.15
CA CYS A 384 -6.49 -14.82 10.68
C CYS A 384 -6.96 -13.42 11.12
N TYR A 385 -7.99 -13.34 11.95
CA TYR A 385 -8.40 -12.10 12.61
C TYR A 385 -8.10 -12.14 14.12
N TYR A 386 -7.86 -10.97 14.70
CA TYR A 386 -7.96 -10.73 16.15
C TYR A 386 -9.43 -10.47 16.52
N GLU A 387 -9.79 -10.72 17.78
CA GLU A 387 -11.12 -10.39 18.33
C GLU A 387 -11.34 -8.88 18.50
N ASP A 388 -10.25 -8.13 18.67
CA ASP A 388 -10.21 -6.68 18.86
C ASP A 388 -9.39 -6.00 17.75
N TYR A 389 -9.72 -4.73 17.47
CA TYR A 389 -8.96 -3.85 16.58
C TYR A 389 -7.88 -3.07 17.34
N GLY A 390 -6.72 -2.85 16.72
CA GLY A 390 -5.62 -2.06 17.26
C GLY A 390 -5.86 -0.57 17.00
N LYS A 391 -6.00 0.23 18.05
CA LYS A 391 -6.38 1.64 17.92
C LYS A 391 -5.22 2.48 17.41
N LEU A 392 -5.50 3.42 16.52
CA LEU A 392 -4.54 4.44 16.12
C LEU A 392 -4.79 5.69 16.96
N LYS A 393 -3.73 6.28 17.53
CA LYS A 393 -3.88 7.54 18.26
C LYS A 393 -4.49 8.59 17.34
N GLY A 394 -5.48 9.34 17.83
CA GLY A 394 -6.13 10.40 17.04
C GLY A 394 -7.02 9.89 15.90
N GLU A 395 -7.37 8.59 15.87
CA GLU A 395 -8.35 8.06 14.89
C GLU A 395 -9.72 8.73 15.01
N GLU A 396 -10.07 9.31 16.15
CA GLU A 396 -11.36 10.00 16.34
C GLU A 396 -11.54 11.21 15.41
N CYS A 397 -10.45 11.87 15.03
CA CYS A 397 -10.41 12.98 14.08
C CYS A 397 -10.76 12.57 12.63
N ILE A 398 -10.68 11.28 12.30
CA ILE A 398 -10.90 10.75 10.94
C ILE A 398 -12.02 9.72 10.85
N ASN A 399 -12.84 9.57 11.90
CA ASN A 399 -13.96 8.64 11.95
C ASN A 399 -14.97 8.88 10.81
N GLN A 400 -15.23 10.15 10.47
CA GLN A 400 -16.13 10.58 9.41
C GLN A 400 -15.67 10.13 8.01
N CYS A 401 -14.36 10.02 7.76
CA CYS A 401 -13.81 9.53 6.48
C CYS A 401 -14.18 8.05 6.19
N PHE A 402 -14.74 7.35 7.18
CA PHE A 402 -15.13 5.94 7.12
C PHE A 402 -16.56 5.70 7.62
N GLY A 403 -17.35 6.76 7.80
CA GLY A 403 -18.64 6.73 8.52
C GLY A 403 -19.66 5.77 7.92
N GLU A 404 -19.83 5.79 6.60
CA GLU A 404 -20.83 4.99 5.90
C GLU A 404 -20.48 3.50 5.79
N ARG A 405 -19.21 3.11 6.00
CA ARG A 405 -18.77 1.70 5.88
C ARG A 405 -18.88 0.92 7.18
N ARG A 406 -18.82 1.58 8.34
CA ARG A 406 -18.93 0.93 9.67
C ARG A 406 -20.30 0.31 9.98
N LEU A 407 -21.33 0.55 9.15
CA LEU A 407 -22.64 -0.07 9.29
C LEU A 407 -22.78 -1.40 8.53
N ASN A 408 -21.84 -1.70 7.62
CA ASN A 408 -21.89 -2.91 6.78
C ASN A 408 -20.91 -4.01 7.23
N ASP A 409 -19.86 -3.68 8.00
CA ASP A 409 -19.00 -4.66 8.69
C ASP A 409 -19.68 -5.20 9.96
N GLY A 410 -20.87 -5.78 9.82
CA GLY A 410 -21.65 -6.34 10.92
C GLY A 410 -21.03 -7.62 11.50
N TYR A 411 -20.66 -7.54 12.79
CA TYR A 411 -20.23 -8.66 13.65
C TYR A 411 -21.09 -8.69 14.92
#